data_AF-A0A832FXE2-F1
#
_entry.id   AF-A0A832FXE2-F1
#
_cell.length_a   1.000
_cell.length_b   1.000
_cell.length_c   1.000
_cell.angle_alpha   90.00
_cell.angle_beta   90.00
_cell.angle_gamma   90.00
#
_symmetry.space_group_name_H-M   'P 1'
#
loop_
_entity.id
_entity.type
_entity.pdbx_description
1 polymer ?
#
loop_
_entity_poly.entity_id
_entity_poly.type
_entity_poly.pdbx_seq_one_letter_code
_entity_poly.pdbx_strand_id
1 'polypeptide(L)'
;MKHSLKYDVKVLKIKLDSPGYTVLDITPYIAELVNKNLLNKGIALVYTNEKNGIITEIEYEPELLSDLEVFLKNINCIDKGLCDIVLGRSVAVPVVNGDLFLGQFKNIVFIDLSRNSEEKTVVVVLEGIFKNS
;
A
#
# COMPACT_ATOMS: atom_id res chain seq x y z
N MET A 1 -28.31 -23.30 -7.91
CA MET A 1 -27.83 -22.19 -8.76
C MET A 1 -26.33 -22.06 -8.57
N LYS A 2 -25.51 -22.25 -9.62
CA LYS A 2 -24.07 -22.03 -9.53
C LYS A 2 -23.82 -20.52 -9.58
N HIS A 3 -23.42 -19.90 -8.47
CA HIS A 3 -22.86 -18.55 -8.52
C HIS A 3 -21.56 -18.62 -9.32
N SER A 4 -21.60 -18.18 -10.58
CA SER A 4 -20.41 -18.15 -11.43
C SER A 4 -19.49 -17.05 -10.93
N LEU A 5 -18.39 -17.47 -10.30
CA LEU A 5 -17.27 -16.62 -9.97
C LEU A 5 -16.67 -16.01 -11.24
N LYS A 6 -16.44 -14.68 -11.26
CA LYS A 6 -15.90 -13.96 -12.43
C LYS A 6 -14.45 -13.53 -12.16
N TYR A 7 -13.56 -13.81 -13.11
CA TYR A 7 -12.23 -13.21 -13.13
C TYR A 7 -12.30 -11.79 -13.71
N ASP A 8 -11.64 -10.83 -13.08
CA ASP A 8 -11.57 -9.44 -13.55
C ASP A 8 -10.28 -8.75 -13.10
N VAL A 9 -10.03 -7.56 -13.63
CA VAL A 9 -8.98 -6.66 -13.17
C VAL A 9 -9.57 -5.27 -13.00
N LYS A 10 -9.41 -4.67 -11.81
CA LYS A 10 -9.87 -3.32 -11.50
C LYS A 10 -8.70 -2.45 -11.08
N VAL A 11 -8.61 -1.25 -11.66
CA VAL A 11 -7.61 -0.24 -11.28
C VAL A 11 -8.33 0.89 -10.54
N LEU A 12 -7.93 1.12 -9.31
CA LEU A 12 -8.54 2.04 -8.37
C LEU A 12 -7.49 3.02 -7.85
N LYS A 13 -7.95 4.13 -7.26
CA LYS A 13 -7.08 5.12 -6.63
C LYS A 13 -7.62 5.47 -5.25
N ILE A 14 -6.73 5.64 -4.30
CA ILE A 14 -7.00 6.29 -3.02
C ILE A 14 -6.26 7.63 -2.96
N LYS A 15 -6.86 8.58 -2.27
CA LYS A 15 -6.29 9.88 -1.97
C LYS A 15 -5.94 9.92 -0.49
N LEU A 16 -4.74 10.38 -0.19
CA LEU A 16 -4.20 10.48 1.16
C LEU A 16 -3.89 11.94 1.44
N ASP A 17 -4.42 12.48 2.52
CA ASP A 17 -3.99 13.79 3.01
C ASP A 17 -2.69 13.60 3.81
N SER A 18 -1.58 14.01 3.22
CA SER A 18 -0.27 13.91 3.86
C SER A 18 0.17 15.26 4.41
N PRO A 19 0.66 15.36 5.66
CA PRO A 19 1.34 16.54 6.17
C PRO A 19 2.77 16.71 5.61
N GLY A 20 3.29 15.72 4.87
CA GLY A 20 4.69 15.60 4.49
C GLY A 20 5.53 14.93 5.59
N TYR A 21 6.65 14.31 5.18
CA TYR A 21 7.67 13.66 6.00
C TYR A 21 7.06 12.78 7.10
N THR A 22 6.30 11.78 6.68
CA THR A 22 5.48 10.94 7.57
C THR A 22 5.36 9.51 7.04
N VAL A 23 4.86 8.62 7.90
CA VAL A 23 4.43 7.27 7.53
C VAL A 23 2.94 7.16 7.83
N LEU A 24 2.16 6.68 6.87
CA LEU A 24 0.72 6.49 6.98
C LEU A 24 0.41 5.01 6.81
N ASP A 25 -0.27 4.39 7.79
CA ASP A 25 -0.86 3.06 7.59
C ASP A 25 -2.03 3.17 6.62
N ILE A 26 -1.88 2.56 5.44
CA ILE A 26 -2.91 2.56 4.40
C ILE A 26 -3.67 1.23 4.32
N THR A 27 -3.32 0.25 5.16
CA THR A 27 -3.96 -1.08 5.21
C THR A 27 -5.49 -1.00 5.27
N PRO A 28 -6.10 -0.15 6.12
CA PRO A 28 -7.57 -0.06 6.21
C PRO A 28 -8.22 0.35 4.88
N TYR A 29 -7.60 1.28 4.14
CA TYR A 29 -8.09 1.77 2.86
C TYR A 29 -8.04 0.68 1.78
N ILE A 30 -6.96 -0.11 1.75
CA ILE A 30 -6.82 -1.21 0.80
C ILE A 30 -7.83 -2.32 1.13
N ALA A 31 -7.98 -2.67 2.41
CA ALA A 31 -8.96 -3.65 2.87
C ALA A 31 -10.39 -3.21 2.51
N GLU A 32 -10.72 -1.93 2.68
CA GLU A 32 -12.00 -1.37 2.28
C GLU A 32 -12.23 -1.50 0.76
N LEU A 33 -11.21 -1.21 -0.06
CA LEU A 33 -11.31 -1.38 -1.52
C LEU A 33 -11.54 -2.84 -1.92
N VAL A 34 -10.82 -3.79 -1.33
CA VAL A 34 -11.00 -5.23 -1.57
C VAL A 34 -12.44 -5.64 -1.25
N ASN A 35 -12.94 -5.24 -0.07
CA ASN A 35 -14.29 -5.55 0.39
C ASN A 35 -15.37 -4.92 -0.50
N LYS A 36 -15.30 -3.61 -0.76
CA LYS A 36 -16.26 -2.90 -1.62
C LYS A 36 -16.31 -3.46 -3.04
N ASN A 37 -15.18 -3.95 -3.55
CA ASN A 37 -15.11 -4.50 -4.90
C ASN A 37 -15.43 -5.98 -4.97
N LEU A 38 -15.64 -6.64 -3.83
CA LEU A 38 -15.94 -8.06 -3.70
C LEU A 38 -14.85 -8.98 -4.24
N LEU A 39 -13.57 -8.57 -4.20
CA LEU A 39 -12.47 -9.46 -4.58
C LEU A 39 -12.37 -10.59 -3.56
N ASN A 40 -12.51 -11.84 -4.00
CA ASN A 40 -12.54 -13.01 -3.12
C ASN A 40 -11.20 -13.73 -3.05
N LYS A 41 -10.56 -13.94 -4.20
CA LYS A 41 -9.27 -14.64 -4.33
C LYS A 41 -8.46 -13.97 -5.42
N GLY A 42 -7.24 -13.54 -5.12
CA GLY A 42 -6.44 -12.81 -6.10
C GLY A 42 -5.27 -12.08 -5.48
N ILE A 43 -4.91 -10.95 -6.07
CA ILE A 43 -3.81 -10.08 -5.64
C ILE A 43 -4.32 -8.63 -5.60
N ALA A 44 -3.91 -7.91 -4.56
CA ALA A 44 -3.94 -6.46 -4.50
C ALA A 44 -2.52 -5.93 -4.71
N LEU A 45 -2.24 -5.36 -5.89
CA LEU A 45 -1.00 -4.63 -6.15
C LEU A 45 -1.24 -3.17 -5.76
N VAL A 46 -0.53 -2.70 -4.75
CA VAL A 46 -0.59 -1.33 -4.25
C VAL A 46 0.68 -0.63 -4.71
N TYR A 47 0.58 0.47 -5.45
CA TYR A 47 1.74 1.23 -5.90
C TYR A 47 1.48 2.74 -5.89
N THR A 48 2.54 3.55 -5.88
CA THR A 48 2.42 5.01 -6.01
C THR A 48 3.29 5.58 -7.12
N ASN A 49 2.76 6.57 -7.83
CA ASN A 49 3.50 7.41 -8.79
C ASN A 49 3.98 8.74 -8.17
N GLU A 50 3.77 8.96 -6.87
CA GLU A 50 4.20 10.17 -6.17
C GLU A 50 5.72 10.26 -6.08
N LYS A 51 6.34 11.33 -6.56
CA LYS A 51 7.81 11.42 -6.67
C LYS A 51 8.55 11.02 -5.38
N ASN A 52 8.07 11.48 -4.23
CA ASN A 52 8.66 11.23 -2.91
C ASN A 52 7.88 10.19 -2.08
N GLY A 53 7.00 9.43 -2.73
CA GLY A 53 6.15 8.43 -2.09
C GLY A 53 6.71 7.03 -2.26
N ILE A 54 6.65 6.25 -1.18
CA ILE A 54 7.07 4.86 -1.10
C ILE A 54 5.90 4.02 -0.62
N ILE A 55 5.80 2.79 -1.10
CA ILE A 55 4.83 1.80 -0.65
C ILE A 55 5.62 0.56 -0.23
N THR A 56 5.49 0.17 1.02
CA THR A 56 6.19 -0.99 1.57
C THR A 56 5.37 -1.66 2.69
N GLU A 57 5.86 -2.78 3.20
CA GLU A 57 5.27 -3.49 4.33
C GLU A 57 6.19 -3.42 5.56
N ILE A 58 5.66 -2.92 6.67
CA ILE A 58 6.39 -2.80 7.93
C ILE A 58 5.46 -3.11 9.10
N GLU A 59 6.04 -3.47 10.24
CA GLU A 59 5.30 -3.46 11.50
C GLU A 59 5.09 -2.00 11.92
N TYR A 60 3.82 -1.59 12.01
CA TYR A 60 3.45 -0.21 12.27
C TYR A 60 3.53 0.12 13.76
N GLU A 61 4.75 0.05 14.30
CA GLU A 61 5.06 0.27 15.71
C GLU A 61 6.02 1.46 15.87
N PRO A 62 5.81 2.35 16.87
CA PRO A 62 6.56 3.60 16.98
C PRO A 62 8.09 3.46 16.99
N GLU A 63 8.62 2.47 17.73
CA GLU A 63 10.07 2.25 17.83
C GLU A 63 10.68 1.83 16.49
N LEU A 64 10.00 0.93 15.75
CA LEU A 64 10.48 0.49 14.45
C LEU A 64 10.36 1.60 13.39
N LEU A 65 9.34 2.45 13.49
CA LEU A 65 9.23 3.65 12.64
C LEU A 65 10.34 4.66 12.95
N SER A 66 10.76 4.78 14.20
CA SER A 66 11.91 5.61 14.59
C SER A 66 13.23 5.04 14.04
N ASP A 67 13.44 3.73 14.16
CA ASP A 67 14.59 3.03 13.59
C ASP A 67 14.65 3.19 12.06
N LEU A 68 13.50 3.10 11.39
CA LEU A 68 13.39 3.36 9.95
C LEU A 68 13.82 4.79 9.62
N GLU A 69 13.37 5.80 10.38
CA GLU A 69 13.76 7.19 10.17
C GLU A 69 15.28 7.38 10.27
N VAL A 70 15.91 6.76 11.28
CA VAL A 70 17.38 6.78 11.47
C VAL A 70 18.08 6.10 10.29
N PHE A 71 17.60 4.93 9.87
CA PHE A 71 18.14 4.22 8.73
C PHE A 71 18.08 5.05 7.43
N LEU A 72 16.93 5.68 7.14
CA LEU A 72 16.76 6.51 5.95
C LEU A 72 17.68 7.74 5.96
N LYS A 73 17.90 8.35 7.12
CA LYS A 73 18.89 9.43 7.27
C LYS A 73 20.31 8.95 6.98
N ASN A 74 20.69 7.77 7.50
CA ASN A 74 22.03 7.22 7.32
C ASN A 74 22.38 6.90 5.85
N ILE A 75 21.40 6.45 5.06
CA ILE A 75 21.60 6.15 3.64
C ILE A 75 21.42 7.37 2.70
N ASN A 76 21.21 8.57 3.26
CA ASN A 76 20.92 9.80 2.53
C ASN A 76 19.78 9.65 1.51
N CYS A 77 18.69 9.04 1.96
CA CYS A 77 17.57 8.58 1.15
C CYS A 77 16.93 9.71 0.30
N ILE A 78 16.94 10.94 0.81
CA ILE A 78 16.21 12.10 0.24
C ILE A 78 16.77 12.59 -1.11
N ASP A 79 18.07 12.44 -1.40
CA ASP A 79 18.69 13.13 -2.55
C ASP A 79 18.90 12.28 -3.82
N LYS A 80 18.87 10.94 -3.72
CA LYS A 80 19.50 10.09 -4.77
C LYS A 80 18.60 9.04 -5.42
N GLY A 81 17.30 9.01 -5.11
CA GLY A 81 16.41 7.91 -5.53
C GLY A 81 16.80 6.55 -4.93
N LEU A 82 17.73 6.53 -3.97
CA LEU A 82 18.18 5.32 -3.27
C LEU A 82 17.04 4.68 -2.49
N CYS A 83 16.09 5.48 -1.98
CA CYS A 83 14.93 4.94 -1.28
C CYS A 83 14.10 4.00 -2.15
N ASP A 84 13.94 4.32 -3.42
CA ASP A 84 13.12 3.53 -4.34
C ASP A 84 13.70 2.12 -4.50
N ILE A 85 15.04 2.00 -4.47
CA ILE A 85 15.75 0.72 -4.55
C ILE A 85 15.65 -0.07 -3.24
N VAL A 86 15.71 0.63 -2.10
CA VAL A 86 15.77 -0.03 -0.79
C VAL A 86 14.39 -0.44 -0.27
N LEU A 87 13.38 0.42 -0.44
CA LEU A 87 12.04 0.22 0.13
C LEU A 87 10.98 -0.19 -0.90
N GLY A 88 11.22 0.09 -2.18
CA GLY A 88 10.26 -0.14 -3.25
C GLY A 88 9.15 0.91 -3.31
N ARG A 89 8.37 0.89 -4.40
CA ARG A 89 7.22 1.79 -4.60
C ARG A 89 5.92 1.04 -4.78
N SER A 90 5.95 -0.26 -4.48
CA SER A 90 4.81 -1.15 -4.62
C SER A 90 4.93 -2.36 -3.73
N VAL A 91 3.79 -2.86 -3.27
CA VAL A 91 3.67 -4.18 -2.66
C VAL A 91 2.56 -4.98 -3.36
N ALA A 92 2.73 -6.29 -3.44
CA ALA A 92 1.73 -7.20 -3.98
C ALA A 92 1.26 -8.12 -2.85
N VAL A 93 0.01 -7.96 -2.44
CA VAL A 93 -0.57 -8.66 -1.29
C VAL A 93 -1.61 -9.66 -1.78
N PRO A 94 -1.50 -10.95 -1.44
CA PRO A 94 -2.52 -11.92 -1.78
C PRO A 94 -3.85 -11.57 -1.09
N VAL A 95 -4.96 -11.82 -1.78
CA VAL A 95 -6.30 -11.75 -1.21
C VAL A 95 -6.86 -13.16 -1.10
N VAL A 96 -7.28 -13.54 0.10
CA VAL A 96 -7.80 -14.88 0.41
C VAL A 96 -9.11 -14.74 1.16
N ASN A 97 -10.19 -15.27 0.57
CA ASN A 97 -11.56 -15.23 1.10
C ASN A 97 -12.15 -13.82 1.30
N GLY A 98 -11.56 -12.80 0.68
CA GLY A 98 -11.95 -11.40 0.83
C GLY A 98 -11.04 -10.58 1.72
N ASP A 99 -10.06 -11.21 2.37
CA ASP A 99 -9.14 -10.54 3.29
C ASP A 99 -7.75 -10.39 2.67
N LEU A 100 -7.09 -9.28 3.01
CA LEU A 100 -5.67 -9.10 2.72
C LEU A 100 -4.87 -10.12 3.53
N PHE A 101 -4.12 -10.97 2.84
CA PHE A 101 -3.30 -12.00 3.47
C PHE A 101 -1.89 -11.46 3.75
N LEU A 102 -1.81 -10.63 4.79
CA LEU A 102 -0.58 -10.03 5.30
C LEU A 102 0.07 -10.92 6.37
N GLY A 103 1.36 -10.69 6.65
CA GLY A 103 1.98 -11.23 7.85
C GLY A 103 1.32 -10.69 9.12
N GLN A 104 1.34 -11.47 10.21
CA GLN A 104 0.63 -11.15 11.46
C GLN A 104 0.87 -9.71 11.99
N PHE A 105 2.07 -9.19 11.78
CA PHE A 105 2.51 -7.87 12.23
C PHE A 105 2.85 -6.94 11.06
N LYS A 106 2.28 -7.17 9.87
CA LYS A 106 2.59 -6.37 8.68
C LYS A 106 1.43 -5.48 8.29
N ASN A 107 1.73 -4.21 8.12
CA ASN A 107 0.86 -3.18 7.59
C ASN A 107 1.42 -2.71 6.26
N ILE A 108 0.54 -2.40 5.32
CA ILE A 108 0.87 -1.70 4.09
C ILE A 108 0.94 -0.21 4.44
N VAL A 109 2.10 0.39 4.24
CA VAL A 109 2.32 1.81 4.58
C VAL A 109 2.65 2.64 3.35
N PHE A 110 2.21 3.89 3.37
CA PHE A 110 2.72 4.94 2.50
C PHE A 110 3.72 5.79 3.29
N ILE A 111 4.97 5.87 2.80
CA ILE A 111 5.99 6.74 3.38
C ILE A 111 6.12 7.96 2.48
N ASP A 112 5.82 9.13 3.04
CA ASP A 112 6.02 10.41 2.37
C ASP A 112 7.35 11.01 2.79
N LEU A 113 8.26 11.20 1.84
CA LEU A 113 9.56 11.83 2.06
C LEU A 113 9.58 13.33 1.68
N SER A 114 8.48 13.86 1.16
CA SER A 114 8.35 15.29 0.85
C SER A 114 8.17 16.12 2.11
N ARG A 115 8.46 17.43 2.07
CA ARG A 115 8.23 18.34 3.21
C ARG A 115 6.97 19.18 3.07
N ASN A 116 6.09 18.82 2.13
CA ASN A 116 4.91 19.58 1.78
C ASN A 116 3.65 18.86 2.26
N SER A 117 2.72 19.61 2.84
CA SER A 117 1.39 19.11 3.13
C SER A 117 0.53 19.15 1.87
N GLU A 118 0.24 17.99 1.29
CA GLU A 118 -0.43 17.86 -0.01
C GLU A 118 -1.21 16.54 -0.10
N GLU A 119 -2.20 16.50 -0.97
CA GLU A 119 -2.88 15.26 -1.32
C GLU A 119 -1.93 14.35 -2.12
N LYS A 120 -1.80 13.10 -1.71
CA LYS A 120 -1.01 12.06 -2.37
C LYS A 120 -1.91 10.99 -2.95
N THR A 121 -1.50 10.41 -4.07
CA THR A 121 -2.25 9.35 -4.77
C THR A 121 -1.56 8.00 -4.61
N VAL A 122 -2.34 7.00 -4.22
CA VAL A 122 -1.92 5.59 -4.29
C VAL A 122 -2.87 4.85 -5.23
N VAL A 123 -2.31 4.04 -6.10
CA VAL A 123 -3.02 3.25 -7.10
C VAL A 123 -3.08 1.81 -6.61
N VAL A 124 -4.25 1.19 -6.76
CA VAL A 124 -4.52 -0.18 -6.34
C VAL A 124 -5.04 -0.96 -7.53
N VAL A 125 -4.34 -2.02 -7.92
CA VAL A 125 -4.82 -2.98 -8.91
C VAL A 125 -5.33 -4.20 -8.17
N LEU A 126 -6.62 -4.46 -8.31
CA LEU A 126 -7.28 -5.66 -7.80
C LEU A 126 -7.45 -6.63 -8.97
N GLU A 127 -6.74 -7.75 -8.92
CA GLU A 127 -6.78 -8.77 -9.96
C GLU A 127 -7.17 -10.12 -9.34
N GLY A 128 -8.17 -10.78 -9.93
CA GLY A 128 -8.55 -12.13 -9.54
C GLY A 128 -10.03 -12.41 -9.64
N ILE A 129 -10.49 -13.30 -8.78
CA ILE A 129 -11.86 -13.82 -8.75
C ILE A 129 -12.72 -12.97 -7.80
N PHE A 130 -13.78 -12.39 -8.34
CA PHE A 130 -14.75 -11.57 -7.61
C PHE A 130 -16.01 -12.36 -7.26
N LYS A 131 -16.62 -12.05 -6.10
CA LYS A 131 -17.98 -12.50 -5.75
C LYS A 131 -18.97 -11.71 -6.61
N ASN A 132 -20.09 -12.35 -6.96
CA ASN A 132 -21.20 -11.63 -7.57
C ASN A 132 -21.88 -10.77 -6.50
N SER A 133 -22.23 -9.54 -6.87
CA SER A 133 -23.11 -8.66 -6.11
C SER A 133 -24.54 -9.18 -6.10
#